data_AF-A0A931BD68-F1
#
_entry.id   AF-A0A931BD68-F1
#
_cell.length_a   1.000
_cell.length_b   1.000
_cell.length_c   1.000
_cell.angle_alpha   90.00
_cell.angle_beta   90.00
_cell.angle_gamma   90.00
#
_symmetry.space_group_name_H-M   'P 1'
#
loop_
_entity.id
_entity.type
_entity.pdbx_description
1 polymer ?
#
loop_
_entity_poly.entity_id
_entity_poly.type
_entity_poly.pdbx_seq_one_letter_code
_entity_poly.pdbx_strand_id
1 'polypeptide(L)'
;MVNDPHHDSPAELLAAATSASRLTRAARHGFWFPLVVFGLLVICAAPLYLFNVPVCLHGGAVCLVVIHGDAVPAGSLGISLYWAIAASLGYAVTLGFYLLRARRVGVAGRIWPYLVVGLVLLAVTVLATPEVSRHIMHGSLLNMPGDVGIRGMTPLLALALGLFVLARLERSVPLAGFAVLFLVVALISNLYDVENQTPLIGWTPSAAWMWVPNLWLAGFTLLLGGLGFGLTSVRRNRARILSAQGQPT
;
A
#
# COMPACT_ATOMS: atom_id res chain seq x y z
N MET A 1 -40.30 50.69 12.21
CA MET A 1 -38.91 50.17 12.21
C MET A 1 -38.97 48.80 11.60
N VAL A 2 -38.72 48.71 10.30
CA VAL A 2 -38.72 47.46 9.54
C VAL A 2 -37.31 46.89 9.64
N ASN A 3 -37.18 45.67 10.14
CA ASN A 3 -35.93 44.93 10.18
C ASN A 3 -35.52 44.63 8.74
N ASP A 4 -34.39 45.18 8.31
CA ASP A 4 -33.80 44.88 6.99
C ASP A 4 -33.27 43.43 7.01
N PRO A 5 -33.68 42.57 6.07
CA PRO A 5 -33.14 41.22 5.96
C PRO A 5 -31.72 41.32 5.41
N HIS A 6 -30.74 40.89 6.22
CA HIS A 6 -29.33 40.73 5.86
C HIS A 6 -29.17 40.21 4.40
N HIS A 7 -28.89 41.12 3.46
CA HIS A 7 -28.40 40.74 2.14
C HIS A 7 -26.91 40.45 2.32
N ASP A 8 -26.57 39.22 2.68
CA ASP A 8 -25.21 38.73 2.59
C ASP A 8 -24.71 39.03 1.17
N SER A 9 -23.64 39.82 1.06
CA SER A 9 -23.18 40.29 -0.23
C SER A 9 -22.76 39.08 -1.09
N PRO A 10 -22.97 39.09 -2.42
CA PRO A 10 -22.57 37.97 -3.28
C PRO A 10 -21.10 37.57 -3.11
N ALA A 11 -20.25 38.54 -2.75
CA ALA A 11 -18.84 38.35 -2.46
C ALA A 11 -18.61 37.53 -1.17
N GLU A 12 -19.40 37.72 -0.12
CA GLU A 12 -19.33 36.94 1.12
C GLU A 12 -19.81 35.50 0.92
N LEU A 13 -20.87 35.29 0.14
CA LEU A 13 -21.34 33.94 -0.21
C LEU A 13 -20.32 33.19 -1.08
N LEU A 14 -19.66 33.86 -2.03
CA LEU A 14 -18.55 33.28 -2.81
C LEU A 14 -17.31 33.04 -1.96
N ALA A 15 -16.99 33.91 -1.00
CA ALA A 15 -15.88 33.71 -0.06
C ALA A 15 -16.15 32.54 0.90
N ALA A 16 -17.40 32.39 1.37
CA ALA A 16 -17.85 31.26 2.19
C ALA A 16 -17.85 29.95 1.38
N ALA A 17 -18.33 29.97 0.13
CA ALA A 17 -18.31 28.79 -0.75
C ALA A 17 -16.89 28.38 -1.14
N THR A 18 -16.01 29.34 -1.44
CA THR A 18 -14.61 29.05 -1.77
C THR A 18 -13.85 28.57 -0.55
N SER A 19 -14.07 29.15 0.64
CA SER A 19 -13.47 28.67 1.89
C SER A 19 -13.98 27.27 2.25
N ALA A 20 -15.29 27.00 2.16
CA ALA A 20 -15.89 25.67 2.33
C ALA A 20 -15.34 24.66 1.29
N SER A 21 -15.12 25.06 0.04
CA SER A 21 -14.51 24.22 -1.00
C SER A 21 -13.03 23.91 -0.71
N ARG A 22 -12.28 24.87 -0.15
CA ARG A 22 -10.88 24.69 0.25
C ARG A 22 -10.79 23.80 1.49
N LEU A 23 -11.73 23.93 2.42
CA LEU A 23 -11.86 23.12 3.63
C LEU A 23 -12.17 21.66 3.28
N THR A 24 -13.12 21.41 2.38
CA THR A 24 -13.45 20.07 1.89
C THR A 24 -12.33 19.43 1.07
N ARG A 25 -11.59 20.20 0.26
CA ARG A 25 -10.42 19.70 -0.48
C ARG A 25 -9.25 19.33 0.42
N ALA A 26 -9.00 20.08 1.48
CA ALA A 26 -7.89 19.80 2.39
C ALA A 26 -8.20 18.67 3.39
N ALA A 27 -9.47 18.44 3.73
CA ALA A 27 -9.93 17.28 4.48
C ALA A 27 -9.95 15.98 3.64
N ARG A 28 -9.56 16.03 2.36
CA ARG A 28 -9.68 14.93 1.39
C ARG A 28 -8.50 13.95 1.37
N HIS A 29 -7.40 14.27 2.05
CA HIS A 29 -6.18 13.46 2.03
C HIS A 29 -6.26 12.30 3.02
N GLY A 30 -6.84 11.18 2.58
CA GLY A 30 -7.08 9.97 3.37
C GLY A 30 -6.04 8.86 3.19
N PHE A 31 -5.00 9.11 2.40
CA PHE A 31 -4.05 8.08 1.98
C PHE A 31 -3.22 7.47 3.12
N TRP A 32 -3.11 8.10 4.30
CA TRP A 32 -2.44 7.52 5.46
C TRP A 32 -2.98 6.13 5.83
N PHE A 33 -4.30 5.93 5.70
CA PHE A 33 -4.97 4.70 6.11
C PHE A 33 -4.55 3.49 5.25
N PRO A 34 -4.66 3.53 3.90
CA PRO A 34 -4.15 2.44 3.07
C PRO A 34 -2.69 2.11 3.33
N LEU A 35 -1.82 3.13 3.52
CA LEU A 35 -0.41 2.90 3.83
C LEU A 35 -0.23 2.09 5.12
N VAL A 36 -0.97 2.42 6.18
CA VAL A 36 -0.92 1.65 7.44
C VAL A 36 -1.45 0.24 7.26
N VAL A 37 -2.59 0.07 6.59
CA VAL A 37 -3.20 -1.26 6.35
C VAL A 37 -2.24 -2.16 5.59
N PHE A 38 -1.71 -1.71 4.45
CA PHE A 38 -0.77 -2.50 3.66
C PHE A 38 0.56 -2.71 4.37
N GLY A 39 1.07 -1.74 5.13
CA GLY A 39 2.28 -1.90 5.94
C GLY A 39 2.13 -2.99 7.01
N LEU A 40 0.99 -3.03 7.70
CA LEU A 40 0.68 -4.08 8.66
C LEU A 40 0.56 -5.45 8.00
N LEU A 41 -0.10 -5.55 6.84
CA LEU A 41 -0.17 -6.80 6.09
C LEU A 41 1.24 -7.29 5.71
N VAL A 42 2.10 -6.43 5.19
CA VAL A 42 3.47 -6.83 4.83
C VAL A 42 4.25 -7.36 6.05
N ILE A 43 4.15 -6.71 7.22
CA ILE A 43 4.83 -7.17 8.44
C ILE A 43 4.24 -8.49 8.95
N CYS A 44 2.91 -8.63 8.91
CA CYS A 44 2.22 -9.86 9.29
C CYS A 44 2.52 -11.05 8.38
N ALA A 45 3.12 -10.82 7.20
CA ALA A 45 3.62 -11.90 6.35
C ALA A 45 4.87 -12.57 6.95
N ALA A 46 5.67 -11.86 7.77
CA ALA A 46 6.97 -12.34 8.23
C ALA A 46 6.91 -13.73 8.92
N PRO A 47 5.97 -14.03 9.83
CA PRO A 47 5.86 -15.37 10.42
C PRO A 47 5.64 -16.47 9.38
N LEU A 48 4.88 -16.21 8.31
CA LEU A 48 4.66 -17.20 7.26
C LEU A 48 5.95 -17.49 6.50
N TYR A 49 6.78 -16.47 6.26
CA TYR A 49 8.11 -16.62 5.68
C TYR A 49 9.15 -17.17 6.65
N LEU A 50 8.87 -17.30 7.95
CA LEU A 50 9.73 -18.02 8.89
C LEU A 50 9.43 -19.53 8.89
N PHE A 51 8.15 -19.90 8.85
CA PHE A 51 7.72 -21.29 9.03
C PHE A 51 7.59 -22.09 7.72
N ASN A 52 7.51 -21.42 6.58
CA ASN A 52 7.23 -22.08 5.29
C ASN A 52 8.39 -22.02 4.28
N VAL A 53 9.60 -21.65 4.72
CA VAL A 53 10.78 -21.79 3.84
C VAL A 53 11.19 -23.25 3.82
N PRO A 54 11.12 -23.94 2.67
CA PRO A 54 11.63 -25.30 2.60
C PRO A 54 13.14 -25.29 2.87
N VAL A 55 13.60 -26.24 3.68
CA VAL A 55 15.03 -26.46 3.94
C VAL A 55 15.62 -27.19 2.74
N CYS A 56 16.48 -26.52 1.98
CA CYS A 56 17.07 -27.09 0.77
C CYS A 56 18.28 -27.97 1.14
N LEU A 57 18.36 -29.17 0.55
CA LEU A 57 19.46 -30.11 0.79
C LEU A 57 20.86 -29.62 0.33
N HIS A 58 20.97 -28.49 -0.37
CA HIS A 58 22.22 -28.03 -1.00
C HIS A 58 22.69 -26.62 -0.59
N GLY A 59 22.24 -26.08 0.54
CA GLY A 59 22.82 -24.86 1.12
C GLY A 59 22.64 -23.57 0.29
N GLY A 60 21.85 -23.60 -0.78
CA GLY A 60 21.43 -22.41 -1.51
C GLY A 60 20.28 -21.68 -0.81
N ALA A 61 20.26 -20.35 -0.89
CA ALA A 61 19.20 -19.51 -0.33
C ALA A 61 17.80 -19.76 -0.95
N VAL A 62 17.72 -20.47 -2.07
CA VAL A 62 16.47 -20.77 -2.78
C VAL A 62 16.34 -22.26 -3.04
N CYS A 63 15.23 -22.85 -2.60
CA CYS A 63 14.82 -24.19 -3.01
C CYS A 63 14.13 -24.10 -4.35
N LEU A 64 14.70 -24.73 -5.38
CA LEU A 64 14.03 -24.88 -6.67
C LEU A 64 13.50 -26.31 -6.78
N VAL A 65 12.24 -26.46 -7.17
CA VAL A 65 11.65 -27.72 -7.64
C VAL A 65 11.51 -27.62 -9.14
N VAL A 66 11.98 -28.65 -9.86
CA VAL A 66 11.78 -28.73 -11.30
C VAL A 66 10.40 -29.32 -11.57
N ILE A 67 9.51 -28.54 -12.14
CA ILE A 67 8.17 -28.98 -12.56
C ILE A 67 8.09 -28.78 -14.07
N HIS A 68 7.91 -29.88 -14.81
CA HIS A 68 7.82 -29.89 -16.28
C HIS A 68 9.00 -29.22 -17.01
N GLY A 69 10.21 -29.31 -16.45
CA GLY A 69 11.42 -28.75 -17.03
C GLY A 69 11.74 -27.31 -16.59
N ASP A 70 10.83 -26.64 -15.91
CA ASP A 70 11.07 -25.30 -15.34
C ASP A 70 11.50 -25.40 -13.89
N ALA A 71 12.58 -24.70 -13.53
CA ALA A 71 12.99 -24.52 -12.15
C ALA A 71 12.06 -23.48 -11.49
N VAL A 72 11.25 -23.91 -10.53
CA VAL A 72 10.30 -23.07 -9.80
C VAL A 72 10.73 -22.99 -8.35
N PRO A 73 10.70 -21.81 -7.71
CA PRO A 73 10.85 -21.78 -6.26
C PRO A 73 9.84 -22.72 -5.61
N ALA A 74 10.30 -23.48 -4.62
CA ALA A 74 9.44 -24.25 -3.74
C ALA A 74 8.66 -23.27 -2.85
N GLY A 75 7.67 -22.60 -3.44
CA GLY A 75 6.76 -21.73 -2.72
C GLY A 75 5.73 -22.56 -1.97
N SER A 76 5.48 -22.23 -0.70
CA SER A 76 4.33 -22.82 -0.03
C SER A 76 3.05 -22.21 -0.61
N LEU A 77 2.07 -23.06 -0.95
CA LEU A 77 0.71 -22.64 -1.29
C LEU A 77 0.16 -21.64 -0.24
N GLY A 78 0.58 -21.78 1.02
CA GLY A 78 0.22 -20.88 2.12
C GLY A 78 0.67 -19.43 1.93
N ILE A 79 1.89 -19.17 1.43
CA ILE A 79 2.36 -17.80 1.16
C ILE A 79 1.56 -17.17 0.01
N SER A 80 1.31 -17.94 -1.06
CA SER A 80 0.51 -17.47 -2.19
C SER A 80 -0.94 -17.15 -1.80
N LEU A 81 -1.58 -18.06 -1.04
CA LEU A 81 -2.93 -17.85 -0.52
C LEU A 81 -2.99 -16.67 0.44
N TYR A 82 -1.98 -16.52 1.30
CA TYR A 82 -1.88 -15.38 2.19
C TYR A 82 -1.92 -14.07 1.41
N TRP A 83 -1.06 -13.89 0.41
CA TRP A 83 -1.02 -12.65 -0.36
C TRP A 83 -2.31 -12.40 -1.15
N ALA A 84 -2.91 -13.43 -1.73
CA ALA A 84 -4.20 -13.31 -2.41
C ALA A 84 -5.30 -12.82 -1.46
N ILE A 85 -5.40 -13.41 -0.26
CA ILE A 85 -6.39 -13.03 0.75
C ILE A 85 -6.06 -11.66 1.34
N ALA A 86 -4.82 -11.43 1.74
CA ALA A 86 -4.35 -10.21 2.38
C ALA A 86 -4.51 -8.99 1.46
N ALA A 87 -4.11 -9.09 0.19
CA ALA A 87 -4.29 -8.01 -0.78
C ALA A 87 -5.77 -7.70 -1.00
N SER A 88 -6.60 -8.73 -1.15
CA SER A 88 -8.07 -8.59 -1.30
C SER A 88 -8.69 -7.93 -0.08
N LEU A 89 -8.32 -8.37 1.12
CA LEU A 89 -8.83 -7.84 2.39
C LEU A 89 -8.35 -6.41 2.61
N GLY A 90 -7.06 -6.12 2.39
CA GLY A 90 -6.50 -4.78 2.53
C GLY A 90 -7.15 -3.78 1.59
N TYR A 91 -7.43 -4.20 0.36
CA TYR A 91 -8.20 -3.42 -0.59
C TYR A 91 -9.66 -3.20 -0.13
N ALA A 92 -10.35 -4.26 0.30
CA ALA A 92 -11.74 -4.17 0.77
C ALA A 92 -11.87 -3.24 1.99
N VAL A 93 -10.94 -3.34 2.95
CA VAL A 93 -10.86 -2.46 4.12
C VAL A 93 -10.60 -1.01 3.72
N THR A 94 -9.68 -0.78 2.78
CA THR A 94 -9.40 0.55 2.24
C THR A 94 -10.63 1.14 1.55
N LEU A 95 -11.29 0.37 0.69
CA LEU A 95 -12.51 0.79 0.01
C LEU A 95 -13.62 1.11 1.02
N GLY A 96 -13.85 0.22 2.00
CA GLY A 96 -14.82 0.42 3.07
C GLY A 96 -14.55 1.72 3.84
N PHE A 97 -13.29 2.02 4.17
CA PHE A 97 -12.90 3.27 4.80
C PHE A 97 -13.25 4.50 3.94
N TYR A 98 -12.95 4.47 2.64
CA TYR A 98 -13.31 5.58 1.74
C TYR A 98 -14.82 5.74 1.59
N LEU A 99 -15.58 4.64 1.54
CA LEU A 99 -17.05 4.66 1.45
C LEU A 99 -17.68 5.23 2.73
N LEU A 100 -17.24 4.77 3.90
CA LEU A 100 -17.70 5.28 5.19
C LEU A 100 -17.37 6.76 5.35
N ARG A 101 -16.18 7.18 4.91
CA ARG A 101 -15.77 8.59 4.91
C ARG A 101 -16.60 9.43 3.94
N ALA A 102 -16.88 8.94 2.74
CA ALA A 102 -17.72 9.63 1.77
C ALA A 102 -19.15 9.84 2.31
N ARG A 103 -19.72 8.83 2.97
CA ARG A 103 -21.04 8.92 3.63
C ARG A 103 -21.06 9.98 4.74
N ARG A 104 -20.02 10.04 5.59
CA ARG A 104 -19.94 11.01 6.69
C ARG A 104 -19.75 12.46 6.21
N VAL A 105 -19.16 12.67 5.04
CA VAL A 105 -18.88 14.01 4.49
C VAL A 105 -19.97 14.47 3.51
N GLY A 106 -20.99 13.63 3.24
CA GLY A 106 -22.16 14.01 2.41
C GLY A 106 -21.85 14.18 0.92
N VAL A 107 -20.64 13.84 0.46
CA VAL A 107 -20.25 13.94 -0.94
C VAL A 107 -20.27 12.55 -1.55
N ALA A 108 -21.27 12.28 -2.39
CA ALA A 108 -21.32 11.09 -3.23
C ALA A 108 -20.21 11.16 -4.30
N GLY A 109 -18.98 10.85 -3.90
CA GLY A 109 -17.84 10.75 -4.81
C GLY A 109 -18.00 9.55 -5.75
N ARG A 110 -17.55 9.67 -7.00
CA ARG A 110 -17.57 8.59 -7.99
C ARG A 110 -16.67 7.44 -7.48
N ILE A 111 -17.26 6.30 -7.13
CA ILE A 111 -16.60 5.13 -6.51
C ILE A 111 -15.80 4.30 -7.53
N TRP A 112 -16.21 4.33 -8.80
CA TRP A 112 -15.62 3.58 -9.91
C TRP A 112 -14.09 3.56 -10.00
N PRO A 113 -13.37 4.68 -9.80
CA PRO A 113 -11.92 4.66 -9.89
C PRO A 113 -11.29 3.76 -8.83
N TYR A 114 -11.86 3.71 -7.63
CA TYR A 114 -11.40 2.81 -6.57
C TYR A 114 -11.62 1.35 -6.96
N LEU A 115 -12.81 1.00 -7.48
CA LEU A 115 -13.11 -0.36 -7.96
C LEU A 115 -12.15 -0.83 -9.04
N VAL A 116 -11.81 0.03 -10.00
CA VAL A 116 -10.82 -0.25 -11.04
C VAL A 116 -9.44 -0.49 -10.44
N VAL A 117 -8.99 0.33 -9.48
CA VAL A 117 -7.70 0.12 -8.79
C VAL A 117 -7.65 -1.25 -8.12
N GLY A 118 -8.71 -1.63 -7.42
CA GLY A 118 -8.78 -2.90 -6.71
C GLY A 118 -8.76 -4.10 -7.63
N LEU A 119 -9.54 -4.02 -8.71
CA LEU A 119 -9.56 -5.06 -9.73
C LEU A 119 -8.18 -5.20 -10.39
N VAL A 120 -7.52 -4.09 -10.71
CA VAL A 120 -6.16 -4.10 -11.27
C VAL A 120 -5.15 -4.65 -10.26
N LEU A 121 -5.20 -4.24 -9.00
CA LEU A 121 -4.32 -4.76 -7.94
C LEU A 121 -4.51 -6.26 -7.72
N LEU A 122 -5.76 -6.72 -7.68
CA LEU A 122 -6.11 -8.13 -7.54
C LEU A 122 -5.64 -8.92 -8.75
N ALA A 123 -5.92 -8.45 -9.97
CA ALA A 123 -5.45 -9.07 -11.20
C ALA A 123 -3.93 -9.13 -11.26
N VAL A 124 -3.22 -8.03 -10.96
CA VAL A 124 -1.75 -8.00 -10.94
C VAL A 124 -1.20 -8.95 -9.88
N THR A 125 -1.78 -8.98 -8.67
CA THR A 125 -1.32 -9.87 -7.59
C THR A 125 -1.47 -11.34 -8.01
N VAL A 126 -2.63 -11.73 -8.55
CA VAL A 126 -2.94 -13.09 -9.02
C VAL A 126 -2.08 -13.48 -10.23
N LEU A 127 -1.88 -12.57 -11.18
CA LEU A 127 -1.07 -12.83 -12.38
C LEU A 127 0.44 -12.85 -12.08
N ALA A 128 0.88 -12.11 -11.07
CA ALA A 128 2.27 -12.07 -10.64
C ALA A 128 2.64 -13.17 -9.62
N THR A 129 1.69 -14.03 -9.23
CA THR A 129 1.99 -15.25 -8.45
C THR A 129 2.06 -16.46 -9.40
N PRO A 130 3.26 -16.97 -9.72
CA PRO A 130 3.45 -18.06 -10.67
C PRO A 130 2.68 -19.34 -10.30
N GLU A 131 2.50 -19.60 -9.02
CA GLU A 131 1.82 -20.78 -8.47
C GLU A 131 0.31 -20.69 -8.69
N VAL A 132 -0.27 -19.52 -8.45
CA VAL A 132 -1.71 -19.27 -8.64
C VAL A 132 -2.05 -19.24 -10.13
N SER A 133 -1.25 -18.55 -10.94
CA SER A 133 -1.40 -18.57 -12.41
C SER A 133 -1.32 -19.99 -12.95
N ARG A 134 -0.36 -20.80 -12.50
CA ARG A 134 -0.22 -22.18 -13.00
C ARG A 134 -1.30 -23.13 -12.50
N HIS A 135 -1.76 -22.99 -11.26
CA HIS A 135 -2.79 -23.86 -10.69
C HIS A 135 -4.19 -23.53 -11.21
N ILE A 136 -4.49 -22.24 -11.46
CA ILE A 136 -5.80 -21.78 -11.94
C ILE A 136 -5.87 -21.73 -13.47
N MET A 137 -4.79 -21.31 -14.14
CA MET A 137 -4.80 -21.05 -15.60
C MET A 137 -3.99 -22.08 -16.42
N HIS A 138 -3.50 -23.16 -15.81
CA HIS A 138 -2.74 -24.23 -16.47
C HIS A 138 -1.54 -23.72 -17.31
N GLY A 139 -0.95 -22.58 -16.92
CA GLY A 139 0.18 -21.95 -17.60
C GLY A 139 0.70 -20.73 -16.85
N SER A 140 1.96 -20.34 -17.12
CA SER A 140 2.54 -19.09 -16.63
C SER A 140 2.28 -18.00 -17.67
N LEU A 141 1.42 -17.02 -17.35
CA LEU A 141 1.14 -15.89 -18.26
C LEU A 141 2.28 -14.88 -18.31
N LEU A 142 3.07 -14.77 -17.23
CA LEU A 142 4.20 -13.87 -17.11
C LEU A 142 5.41 -14.66 -16.61
N ASN A 143 6.31 -15.03 -17.52
CA ASN A 143 7.64 -15.49 -17.12
C ASN A 143 8.45 -14.29 -16.64
N MET A 144 8.42 -14.06 -15.32
CA MET A 144 9.28 -13.07 -14.69
C MET A 144 10.73 -13.59 -14.69
N PRO A 145 11.68 -12.87 -15.30
CA PRO A 145 13.06 -13.33 -15.39
C PRO A 145 13.78 -13.25 -14.04
N GLY A 146 14.59 -14.27 -13.74
CA GLY A 146 15.56 -14.26 -12.66
C GLY A 146 14.97 -14.12 -11.25
N ASP A 147 15.69 -13.40 -10.39
CA ASP A 147 15.44 -13.30 -8.94
C ASP A 147 14.05 -12.75 -8.58
N VAL A 148 13.43 -11.95 -9.46
CA VAL A 148 12.12 -11.34 -9.25
C VAL A 148 11.02 -12.38 -9.06
N GLY A 149 11.07 -13.48 -9.84
CA GLY A 149 10.10 -14.57 -9.74
C GLY A 149 10.42 -15.57 -8.64
N ILE A 150 11.68 -15.65 -8.22
CA ILE A 150 12.20 -16.71 -7.37
C ILE A 150 11.94 -16.44 -5.88
N ARG A 151 11.94 -15.16 -5.48
CA ARG A 151 11.92 -14.75 -4.06
C ARG A 151 10.51 -14.61 -3.48
N GLY A 152 9.47 -14.76 -4.30
CA GLY A 152 8.06 -14.75 -3.86
C GLY A 152 7.59 -13.42 -3.24
N MET A 153 8.31 -12.31 -3.47
CA MET A 153 7.97 -10.97 -2.97
C MET A 153 7.35 -10.06 -4.04
N THR A 154 6.91 -10.63 -5.16
CA THR A 154 6.20 -9.95 -6.25
C THR A 154 4.96 -9.16 -5.78
N PRO A 155 4.24 -9.54 -4.70
CA PRO A 155 3.12 -8.73 -4.20
C PRO A 155 3.53 -7.31 -3.75
N LEU A 156 4.80 -7.10 -3.35
CA LEU A 156 5.28 -5.74 -3.02
C LEU A 156 5.28 -4.81 -4.24
N LEU A 157 5.59 -5.34 -5.43
CA LEU A 157 5.53 -4.58 -6.68
C LEU A 157 4.08 -4.25 -7.05
N ALA A 158 3.15 -5.18 -6.83
CA ALA A 158 1.73 -4.95 -7.01
C ALA A 158 1.22 -3.82 -6.10
N LEU A 159 1.63 -3.82 -4.82
CA LEU A 159 1.33 -2.74 -3.88
C LEU A 159 1.89 -1.40 -4.35
N ALA A 160 3.12 -1.37 -4.87
CA ALA A 160 3.73 -0.14 -5.40
C ALA A 160 2.95 0.43 -6.58
N LEU A 161 2.54 -0.43 -7.53
CA LEU A 161 1.65 -0.05 -8.63
C LEU A 161 0.31 0.49 -8.10
N GLY A 162 -0.27 -0.18 -7.11
CA GLY A 162 -1.47 0.28 -6.41
C GLY A 162 -1.35 1.70 -5.86
N LEU A 163 -0.21 2.02 -5.23
CA LEU A 163 0.08 3.37 -4.73
C LEU A 163 0.19 4.41 -5.86
N PHE A 164 0.77 4.06 -7.02
CA PHE A 164 0.79 4.96 -8.18
C PHE A 164 -0.61 5.27 -8.70
N VAL A 165 -1.46 4.24 -8.81
CA VAL A 165 -2.85 4.46 -9.23
C VAL A 165 -3.56 5.35 -8.22
N LEU A 166 -3.40 5.07 -6.92
CA LEU A 166 -3.97 5.91 -5.87
C LEU A 166 -3.46 7.36 -5.94
N ALA A 167 -2.15 7.57 -6.14
CA ALA A 167 -1.54 8.89 -6.31
C ALA A 167 -2.14 9.65 -7.50
N ARG A 168 -2.41 8.96 -8.62
CA ARG A 168 -3.03 9.59 -9.79
C ARG A 168 -4.50 9.89 -9.58
N LEU A 169 -5.25 9.01 -8.92
CA LEU A 169 -6.64 9.26 -8.59
C LEU A 169 -6.81 10.43 -7.63
N GLU A 170 -5.94 10.54 -6.63
CA GLU A 170 -5.95 11.65 -5.68
C GLU A 170 -5.25 12.92 -6.20
N ARG A 171 -4.61 12.84 -7.37
CA ARG A 171 -3.75 13.91 -7.95
C ARG A 171 -2.74 14.45 -6.92
N SER A 172 -2.16 13.56 -6.13
CA SER A 172 -1.28 13.88 -5.00
C SER A 172 0.18 13.66 -5.37
N VAL A 173 0.92 14.76 -5.60
CA VAL A 173 2.38 14.74 -5.80
C VAL A 173 3.15 14.11 -4.64
N PRO A 174 2.88 14.42 -3.34
CA PRO A 174 3.64 13.79 -2.26
C PRO A 174 3.41 12.29 -2.18
N LEU A 175 2.19 11.82 -2.49
CA LEU A 175 1.90 10.39 -2.56
C LEU A 175 2.59 9.73 -3.77
N ALA A 176 2.68 10.42 -4.91
CA ALA A 176 3.42 9.93 -6.07
C ALA A 176 4.93 9.79 -5.77
N GLY A 177 5.53 10.80 -5.11
CA GLY A 177 6.92 10.72 -4.66
C GLY A 177 7.15 9.56 -3.69
N PHE A 178 6.22 9.34 -2.76
CA PHE A 178 6.26 8.18 -1.87
C PHE A 178 6.08 6.86 -2.62
N ALA A 179 5.22 6.79 -3.63
CA ALA A 179 5.03 5.59 -4.45
C ALA A 179 6.31 5.22 -5.23
N VAL A 180 7.06 6.22 -5.73
CA VAL A 180 8.38 6.02 -6.35
C VAL A 180 9.36 5.46 -5.32
N LEU A 181 9.44 6.07 -4.13
CA LEU A 181 10.30 5.58 -3.05
C LEU A 181 9.96 4.12 -2.69
N PHE A 182 8.68 3.82 -2.51
CA PHE A 182 8.24 2.47 -2.17
C PHE A 182 8.49 1.46 -3.30
N LEU A 183 8.36 1.87 -4.57
CA LEU A 183 8.74 1.02 -5.70
C LEU A 183 10.23 0.67 -5.67
N VAL A 184 11.10 1.64 -5.37
CA VAL A 184 12.54 1.39 -5.22
C VAL A 184 12.78 0.39 -4.08
N VAL A 185 12.12 0.56 -2.94
CA VAL A 185 12.21 -0.39 -1.81
C VAL A 185 11.71 -1.78 -2.22
N ALA A 186 10.57 -1.88 -2.91
CA ALA A 186 10.03 -3.14 -3.38
C ALA A 186 10.96 -3.83 -4.39
N LEU A 187 11.60 -3.07 -5.28
CA LEU A 187 12.61 -3.59 -6.19
C LEU A 187 13.85 -4.07 -5.42
N ILE A 188 14.34 -3.32 -4.45
CA ILE A 188 15.44 -3.76 -3.58
C ILE A 188 15.06 -5.07 -2.90
N SER A 189 13.92 -5.15 -2.22
CA SER A 189 13.45 -6.38 -1.55
C SER A 189 13.29 -7.59 -2.49
N ASN A 190 13.09 -7.38 -3.81
CA ASN A 190 12.93 -8.44 -4.80
C ASN A 190 14.22 -8.77 -5.57
N LEU A 191 15.13 -7.82 -5.77
CA LEU A 191 16.34 -8.00 -6.59
C LEU A 191 17.62 -8.08 -5.73
N TYR A 192 17.56 -7.66 -4.47
CA TYR A 192 18.72 -7.54 -3.60
C TYR A 192 18.39 -8.03 -2.18
N ASP A 193 19.21 -8.93 -1.64
CA ASP A 193 19.08 -9.32 -0.24
C ASP A 193 19.61 -8.23 0.68
N VAL A 194 18.69 -7.53 1.34
CA VAL A 194 19.02 -6.61 2.43
C VAL A 194 19.66 -7.37 3.59
N GLU A 195 19.41 -8.67 3.70
CA GLU A 195 20.11 -9.59 4.60
C GLU A 195 21.63 -9.56 4.42
N ASN A 196 22.15 -9.36 3.20
CA ASN A 196 23.61 -9.25 2.99
C ASN A 196 24.24 -8.05 3.72
N GLN A 197 23.43 -7.09 4.17
CA GLN A 197 23.87 -5.92 4.93
C GLN A 197 23.73 -6.13 6.45
N THR A 198 22.99 -7.15 6.91
CA THR A 198 22.82 -7.38 8.35
C THR A 198 24.10 -7.79 9.09
N PRO A 199 25.09 -8.47 8.46
CA PRO A 199 26.38 -8.73 9.11
C PRO A 199 27.13 -7.44 9.49
N LEU A 200 26.94 -6.34 8.74
CA LEU A 200 27.56 -5.04 9.05
C LEU A 200 27.08 -4.44 10.37
N ILE A 201 25.87 -4.80 10.80
CA ILE A 201 25.30 -4.38 12.09
C ILE A 201 25.40 -5.49 13.15
N GLY A 202 26.22 -6.51 12.92
CA GLY A 202 26.46 -7.62 13.85
C GLY A 202 25.35 -8.66 13.90
N TRP A 203 24.41 -8.65 12.94
CA TRP A 203 23.32 -9.61 12.89
C TRP A 203 23.48 -10.57 11.70
N THR A 204 23.69 -11.85 11.99
CA THR A 204 23.74 -12.94 11.00
C THR A 204 22.50 -13.82 11.17
N PRO A 205 21.38 -13.52 10.49
CA PRO A 205 20.16 -14.30 10.62
C PRO A 205 20.38 -15.75 10.18
N SER A 206 19.70 -16.69 10.83
CA SER A 206 19.68 -18.07 10.35
C SER A 206 18.87 -18.18 9.05
N ALA A 207 19.01 -19.27 8.31
CA ALA A 207 18.32 -19.47 7.03
C ALA A 207 16.80 -19.25 7.09
N ALA A 208 16.16 -19.53 8.24
CA ALA A 208 14.72 -19.27 8.43
C ALA A 208 14.38 -17.77 8.40
N TRP A 209 15.32 -16.90 8.80
CA TRP A 209 15.13 -15.45 8.95
C TRP A 209 15.59 -14.65 7.73
N MET A 210 16.19 -15.27 6.71
CA MET A 210 16.85 -14.55 5.61
C MET A 210 15.92 -13.60 4.84
N TRP A 211 14.62 -13.91 4.76
CA TRP A 211 13.64 -13.11 4.02
C TRP A 211 13.00 -11.98 4.84
N VAL A 212 13.09 -12.06 6.17
CA VAL A 212 12.43 -11.13 7.08
C VAL A 212 12.92 -9.68 6.94
N PRO A 213 14.23 -9.40 6.79
CA PRO A 213 14.73 -8.04 6.58
C PRO A 213 14.07 -7.34 5.38
N ASN A 214 13.87 -8.06 4.27
CA ASN A 214 13.26 -7.52 3.06
C ASN A 214 11.78 -7.14 3.26
N LEU A 215 11.02 -7.97 3.99
CA LEU A 215 9.62 -7.70 4.36
C LEU A 215 9.52 -6.54 5.35
N TRP A 216 10.38 -6.51 6.36
CA TRP A 216 10.41 -5.43 7.33
C TRP A 216 10.76 -4.10 6.69
N LEU A 217 11.76 -4.05 5.81
CA LEU A 217 12.10 -2.84 5.08
C LEU A 217 10.89 -2.29 4.31
N ALA A 218 10.19 -3.14 3.55
CA ALA A 218 9.01 -2.73 2.80
C ALA A 218 7.84 -2.32 3.72
N GLY A 219 7.52 -3.15 4.73
CA GLY A 219 6.41 -2.92 5.65
C GLY A 219 6.60 -1.66 6.49
N PHE A 220 7.79 -1.47 7.08
CA PHE A 220 8.10 -0.25 7.83
C PHE A 220 8.10 1.00 6.95
N THR A 221 8.55 0.91 5.69
CA THR A 221 8.45 2.04 4.75
C THR A 221 7.00 2.49 4.59
N LEU A 222 6.06 1.55 4.40
CA LEU A 222 4.62 1.84 4.32
C LEU A 222 4.09 2.43 5.63
N LEU A 223 4.44 1.87 6.78
CA LEU A 223 3.99 2.37 8.08
C LEU A 223 4.51 3.77 8.38
N LEU A 224 5.78 4.06 8.09
CA LEU A 224 6.39 5.38 8.28
C LEU A 224 5.75 6.41 7.34
N GLY A 225 5.50 6.04 6.08
CA GLY A 225 4.72 6.88 5.17
C GLY A 225 3.32 7.16 5.70
N GLY A 226 2.62 6.13 6.18
CA GLY A 226 1.30 6.24 6.78
C GLY A 226 1.29 7.15 8.00
N LEU A 227 2.24 6.97 8.91
CA LEU A 227 2.41 7.81 10.10
C LEU A 227 2.73 9.25 9.74
N GLY A 228 3.67 9.49 8.82
CA GLY A 228 4.05 10.82 8.37
C GLY A 228 2.86 11.58 7.77
N PHE A 229 2.13 10.96 6.86
CA PHE A 229 0.94 11.57 6.27
C PHE A 229 -0.20 11.73 7.28
N GLY A 230 -0.38 10.78 8.20
CA GLY A 230 -1.33 10.87 9.30
C GLY A 230 -1.06 12.08 10.20
N LEU A 231 0.18 12.24 10.67
CA LEU A 231 0.59 13.34 11.53
C LEU A 231 0.43 14.70 10.86
N THR A 232 0.77 14.83 9.57
CA THR A 232 0.56 16.09 8.83
C THR A 232 -0.92 16.45 8.74
N SER A 233 -1.82 15.47 8.60
CA SER A 233 -3.26 15.71 8.55
C SER A 233 -3.80 16.19 9.90
N VAL A 234 -3.35 15.59 11.02
CA VAL A 234 -3.75 15.97 12.38
C VAL A 234 -3.23 17.38 12.73
N ARG A 235 -1.97 17.68 12.42
CA ARG A 235 -1.37 19.00 12.69
C ARG A 235 -2.12 20.12 11.95
N ARG A 236 -2.48 19.90 10.68
CA ARG A 236 -3.28 20.86 9.90
C ARG A 236 -4.68 21.07 10.48
N ASN A 237 -5.32 20.02 10.97
CA ASN A 237 -6.64 20.14 11.61
C ASN A 237 -6.58 20.90 12.93
N ARG A 238 -5.56 20.67 13.77
CA ARG A 238 -5.39 21.41 15.04
C ARG A 238 -5.11 22.89 14.83
N ALA A 239 -4.21 23.24 13.91
CA ALA A 239 -3.91 24.64 13.60
C ALA A 239 -5.16 25.41 13.15
N ARG A 240 -6.08 24.74 12.44
CA ARG A 240 -7.36 25.33 12.00
C ARG A 240 -8.34 25.60 13.13
N ILE A 241 -8.46 24.67 14.09
CA ILE A 241 -9.35 24.85 15.25
C ILE A 241 -8.88 26.06 16.08
N LEU A 242 -7.57 26.17 16.29
CA LEU A 242 -6.98 27.28 17.05
C LEU A 242 -7.18 28.63 16.34
N SER A 243 -7.03 28.69 15.00
CA SER A 243 -7.33 29.93 14.25
C SER A 243 -8.82 30.30 14.26
N ALA A 244 -9.73 29.32 14.35
CA ALA A 244 -11.17 29.58 14.42
C ALA A 244 -11.63 30.05 15.82
N GLN A 245 -10.86 29.76 16.86
CA GLN A 245 -11.16 30.18 18.24
C GLN A 245 -10.52 31.53 18.62
N GLY A 246 -9.58 32.03 17.83
CA GLY A 246 -8.76 33.21 18.15
C GLY A 246 -9.09 34.49 17.38
N GLN A 247 -10.35 34.74 17.01
CA GLN A 247 -10.75 36.00 16.35
C GLN A 247 -11.23 37.02 17.41
N PRO A 248 -10.40 37.99 17.86
CA PRO A 248 -10.90 39.15 18.58
C PRO A 248 -11.60 40.09 17.60
N THR A 249 -12.79 40.56 18.02
CA THR A 249 -13.53 41.70 17.46
C THR A 249 -12.76 43.00 17.61
#